data_AF-A0A813HQA6-F1
#
_entry.id   AF-A0A813HQA6-F1
#
_cell.length_a   1.000
_cell.length_b   1.000
_cell.length_c   1.000
_cell.angle_alpha   90.00
_cell.angle_beta   90.00
_cell.angle_gamma   90.00
#
_symmetry.space_group_name_H-M   'P 1'
#
loop_
_entity.id
_entity.type
_entity.pdbx_description
1 polymer ?
#
loop_
_entity_poly.entity_id
_entity_poly.type
_entity_poly.pdbx_seq_one_letter_code
_entity_poly.pdbx_strand_id
1 'polypeptide(L)'
;LQPTMHVGAQVLILVPTPELALQITRELRWLVQVLCGFQGVCWFNPQVPQELACEVLLSRSGLWECIRKDTAIVITTPSIIVSELRSLQWEARKFSETLAYFMGSNMSAVIMDEVDALCPGEVKGRRKQQFGASEQVLDYVFDVVRSRYRNRPVQMVSASATANGKKVSRVLERILAKKYVKRRDMAYKLKPELVQQGSPTGMVPAAGPGEVRRRSTRNQKHVMVPEEIKHCVALLDRDDQDDLLGQARYELAAQVVSKLEGTIIVFVPEHVKLDAMVVKLMEAGVQNVSKYRSAVGLGQETEELAAYSLT
;
A
#
# COMPACT_ATOMS: atom_id res chain seq x y z
N LEU A 1 -6.08 36.02 -23.22
CA LEU A 1 -6.34 34.98 -22.19
C LEU A 1 -5.82 35.52 -20.88
N GLN A 2 -6.70 35.97 -19.98
CA GLN A 2 -6.28 36.32 -18.63
C GLN A 2 -5.61 35.09 -18.00
N PRO A 3 -4.50 35.25 -17.24
CA PRO A 3 -3.96 34.15 -16.48
C PRO A 3 -4.95 33.88 -15.34
N THR A 4 -5.86 32.93 -15.55
CA THR A 4 -6.52 32.26 -14.43
C THR A 4 -5.39 31.76 -13.53
N MET A 5 -5.32 32.26 -12.30
CA MET A 5 -4.34 31.79 -11.33
C MET A 5 -4.53 30.29 -11.20
N HIS A 6 -3.64 29.52 -11.82
CA HIS A 6 -3.62 28.08 -11.64
C HIS A 6 -3.28 27.84 -10.16
N VAL A 7 -4.17 27.19 -9.45
CA VAL A 7 -3.97 26.75 -8.07
C VAL A 7 -3.04 25.55 -8.09
N GLY A 8 -3.16 24.65 -9.07
CA GLY A 8 -2.45 23.38 -9.13
C GLY A 8 -3.07 22.33 -8.22
N ALA A 9 -2.67 21.07 -8.42
CA ALA A 9 -3.19 19.94 -7.66
C ALA A 9 -2.88 20.10 -6.16
N GLN A 10 -3.89 19.89 -5.32
CA GLN A 10 -3.79 19.89 -3.87
C GLN A 10 -3.59 18.47 -3.33
N VAL A 11 -4.25 17.49 -3.93
CA VAL A 11 -4.16 16.08 -3.52
C VAL A 11 -3.85 15.22 -4.74
N LEU A 12 -2.83 14.38 -4.60
CA LEU A 12 -2.52 13.33 -5.56
C LEU A 12 -2.84 11.97 -4.94
N ILE A 13 -3.72 11.21 -5.58
CA ILE A 13 -4.06 9.85 -5.18
C ILE A 13 -3.45 8.88 -6.18
N LEU A 14 -2.51 8.06 -5.71
CA LEU A 14 -1.87 7.01 -6.48
C LEU A 14 -2.55 5.68 -6.18
N VAL A 15 -2.89 4.96 -7.24
CA VAL A 15 -3.50 3.62 -7.19
C VAL A 15 -2.78 2.69 -8.18
N PRO A 16 -2.73 1.37 -7.93
CA PRO A 16 -2.01 0.45 -8.81
C PRO A 16 -2.72 0.21 -10.14
N THR A 17 -4.07 0.27 -10.18
CA THR A 17 -4.88 -0.09 -11.35
C THR A 17 -5.81 1.03 -11.82
N PRO A 18 -6.04 1.20 -13.13
CA PRO A 18 -7.01 2.17 -13.67
C PRO A 18 -8.45 1.96 -13.20
N GLU A 19 -8.86 0.71 -12.96
CA GLU A 19 -10.20 0.35 -12.51
C GLU A 19 -10.47 0.91 -11.10
N LEU A 20 -9.51 0.73 -10.19
CA LEU A 20 -9.55 1.32 -8.86
C LEU A 20 -9.55 2.86 -8.92
N ALA A 21 -8.80 3.45 -9.85
CA ALA A 21 -8.79 4.90 -10.08
C ALA A 21 -10.19 5.43 -10.43
N LEU A 22 -10.88 4.73 -11.34
CA LEU A 22 -12.25 5.03 -11.74
C LEU A 22 -13.23 4.91 -10.58
N GLN A 23 -13.12 3.84 -9.79
CA GLN A 23 -13.99 3.60 -8.65
C GLN A 23 -13.84 4.69 -7.58
N ILE A 24 -12.60 4.98 -7.15
CA ILE A 24 -12.33 6.04 -6.17
C ILE A 24 -12.82 7.40 -6.66
N THR A 25 -12.66 7.69 -7.96
CA THR A 25 -13.15 8.95 -8.53
C THR A 25 -14.67 9.06 -8.48
N ARG A 26 -15.40 7.97 -8.74
CA ARG A 26 -16.87 7.96 -8.63
C ARG A 26 -17.32 8.22 -7.20
N GLU A 27 -16.74 7.51 -6.24
CA GLU A 27 -17.06 7.66 -4.82
C GLU A 27 -16.72 9.06 -4.30
N LEU A 28 -15.55 9.59 -4.68
CA LEU A 28 -15.14 10.94 -4.27
C LEU A 28 -16.01 12.02 -4.90
N ARG A 29 -16.42 11.89 -6.16
CA ARG A 29 -17.35 12.85 -6.78
C ARG A 29 -18.69 12.86 -6.06
N TRP A 30 -19.22 11.68 -5.75
CA TRP A 30 -20.44 11.55 -4.95
C TRP A 30 -20.27 12.20 -3.57
N LEU A 31 -19.18 11.90 -2.87
CA LEU A 31 -18.89 12.47 -1.55
C LEU A 31 -18.75 14.00 -1.59
N VAL A 32 -18.02 14.54 -2.58
CA VAL A 32 -17.88 15.98 -2.78
C VAL A 32 -19.25 16.61 -3.04
N GLN A 33 -20.11 15.96 -3.82
CA GLN A 33 -21.46 16.44 -4.08
C GLN A 33 -22.34 16.47 -2.83
N VAL A 34 -22.26 15.43 -2.00
CA VAL A 34 -22.98 15.38 -0.72
C VAL A 34 -22.48 16.46 0.24
N LEU A 35 -21.16 16.66 0.32
CA LEU A 35 -20.55 17.60 1.28
C LEU A 35 -20.67 19.07 0.87
N CYS A 36 -20.58 19.40 -0.43
CA CYS A 36 -20.66 20.78 -0.91
C CYS A 36 -22.09 21.30 -1.06
N GLY A 37 -23.08 20.39 -1.06
CA GLY A 37 -24.48 20.72 -1.34
C GLY A 37 -24.69 21.30 -2.75
N PHE A 38 -25.89 21.81 -3.01
CA PHE A 38 -26.28 22.35 -4.32
C PHE A 38 -25.69 23.74 -4.63
N GLN A 39 -24.97 24.37 -3.69
CA GLN A 39 -24.43 25.72 -3.85
C GLN A 39 -23.12 25.78 -4.67
N GLY A 40 -22.57 24.62 -5.09
CA GLY A 40 -21.57 24.56 -6.16
C GLY A 40 -20.14 24.92 -5.78
N VAL A 41 -19.86 25.24 -4.52
CA VAL A 41 -18.52 25.66 -4.05
C VAL A 41 -17.83 24.52 -3.30
N CYS A 42 -16.61 24.15 -3.71
CA CYS A 42 -15.81 23.16 -3.00
C CYS A 42 -15.38 23.67 -1.62
N TRP A 43 -15.79 22.98 -0.55
CA TRP A 43 -15.46 23.36 0.83
C TRP A 43 -13.96 23.38 1.13
N PHE A 44 -13.18 22.53 0.47
CA PHE A 44 -11.73 22.44 0.63
C PHE A 44 -10.96 23.41 -0.28
N ASN A 45 -11.61 23.96 -1.32
CA ASN A 45 -11.02 24.98 -2.19
C ASN A 45 -12.11 25.79 -2.92
N PRO A 46 -12.49 26.96 -2.39
CA PRO A 46 -13.55 27.78 -2.98
C PRO A 46 -13.26 28.29 -4.40
N GLN A 47 -12.01 28.22 -4.86
CA GLN A 47 -11.59 28.67 -6.18
C GLN A 47 -11.78 27.60 -7.27
N VAL A 48 -12.01 26.34 -6.88
CA VAL A 48 -12.16 25.22 -7.81
C VAL A 48 -13.65 24.89 -7.95
N PRO A 49 -14.23 24.99 -9.16
CA PRO A 49 -15.60 24.56 -9.42
C PRO A 49 -15.81 23.11 -9.01
N GLN A 50 -16.99 22.78 -8.48
CA GLN A 50 -17.32 21.43 -8.02
C GLN A 50 -17.08 20.34 -9.08
N GLU A 51 -17.33 20.63 -10.35
CA GLU A 51 -17.11 19.72 -11.48
C GLU A 51 -15.63 19.36 -11.66
N LEU A 52 -14.72 20.24 -11.23
CA LEU A 52 -13.27 20.13 -11.37
C LEU A 52 -12.58 19.76 -10.06
N ALA A 53 -13.37 19.48 -9.01
CA ALA A 53 -12.87 19.05 -7.71
C ALA A 53 -11.99 17.80 -7.82
N CYS A 54 -12.39 16.86 -8.67
CA CYS A 54 -11.83 15.52 -8.72
C CYS A 54 -11.84 14.97 -10.16
N GLU A 55 -10.66 14.68 -10.69
CA GLU A 55 -10.49 14.05 -12.00
C GLU A 55 -9.64 12.78 -11.94
N VAL A 56 -10.02 11.83 -12.78
CA VAL A 56 -9.27 10.60 -13.01
C VAL A 56 -8.36 10.80 -14.20
N LEU A 57 -7.08 10.50 -14.00
CA LEU A 57 -6.09 10.54 -15.05
C LEU A 57 -5.84 9.12 -15.57
N LEU A 58 -6.39 8.85 -16.76
CA LEU A 58 -6.27 7.56 -17.46
C LEU A 58 -5.36 7.59 -18.69
N SER A 59 -4.95 8.79 -19.14
CA SER A 59 -4.15 8.98 -20.34
C SER A 59 -3.27 10.22 -20.23
N ARG A 60 -2.20 10.27 -21.04
CA ARG A 60 -1.31 11.44 -21.11
C ARG A 60 -2.03 12.72 -21.55
N SER A 61 -2.95 12.62 -22.51
CA SER A 61 -3.76 13.77 -22.95
C SER A 61 -4.65 14.31 -21.82
N GLY A 62 -5.18 13.41 -20.99
CA GLY A 62 -5.96 13.76 -19.80
C GLY A 62 -5.16 14.56 -18.77
N LEU A 63 -3.84 14.36 -18.67
CA LEU A 63 -2.99 15.09 -17.71
C LEU A 63 -2.98 16.58 -18.04
N TRP A 64 -2.75 16.92 -19.30
CA TRP A 64 -2.75 18.30 -19.77
C TRP A 64 -4.14 18.93 -19.74
N GLU A 65 -5.20 18.13 -19.81
CA GLU A 65 -6.56 18.60 -19.56
C GLU A 65 -6.79 18.92 -18.08
N CYS A 66 -6.38 18.05 -17.16
CA CYS A 66 -6.43 18.30 -15.71
C CYS A 66 -5.64 19.56 -15.33
N ILE A 67 -4.46 19.75 -15.93
CA ILE A 67 -3.63 20.95 -15.74
C ILE A 67 -4.36 22.21 -16.22
N ARG A 68 -4.97 22.15 -17.42
CA ARG A 68 -5.70 23.29 -18.00
C ARG A 68 -6.94 23.66 -17.19
N LYS A 69 -7.64 22.64 -16.67
CA LYS A 69 -8.83 22.78 -15.82
C LYS A 69 -8.51 23.08 -14.37
N ASP A 70 -7.25 22.97 -13.97
CA ASP A 70 -6.79 23.25 -12.62
C ASP A 70 -7.44 22.36 -11.55
N THR A 71 -7.49 21.06 -11.83
CA THR A 71 -8.12 20.06 -10.94
C THR A 71 -7.43 20.00 -9.58
N ALA A 72 -8.21 20.02 -8.49
CA ALA A 72 -7.69 19.97 -7.13
C ALA A 72 -7.26 18.57 -6.67
N ILE A 73 -8.08 17.55 -6.94
CA ILE A 73 -7.80 16.15 -6.59
C ILE A 73 -7.55 15.37 -7.88
N VAL A 74 -6.34 14.81 -8.01
CA VAL A 74 -5.95 14.01 -9.17
C VAL A 74 -5.77 12.56 -8.74
N ILE A 75 -6.50 11.64 -9.37
CA ILE A 75 -6.39 10.20 -9.10
C ILE A 75 -5.79 9.51 -10.31
N THR A 76 -4.74 8.72 -10.13
CA THR A 76 -4.05 8.10 -11.26
C THR A 76 -3.23 6.87 -10.90
N THR A 77 -2.81 6.14 -11.94
CA THR A 77 -1.72 5.17 -11.82
C THR A 77 -0.38 5.88 -12.02
N PRO A 78 0.66 5.59 -11.21
CA PRO A 78 1.95 6.27 -11.30
C PRO A 78 2.59 6.20 -12.69
N SER A 79 2.36 5.10 -13.42
CA SER A 79 2.91 4.85 -14.75
C SER A 79 2.54 5.95 -15.76
N ILE A 80 1.36 6.55 -15.67
CA ILE A 80 0.92 7.61 -16.59
C ILE A 80 1.78 8.86 -16.39
N ILE A 81 1.97 9.30 -15.16
CA ILE A 81 2.83 10.47 -14.86
C ILE A 81 4.28 10.17 -15.23
N VAL A 82 4.80 8.97 -14.91
CA VAL A 82 6.18 8.59 -15.29
C VAL A 82 6.35 8.63 -16.81
N SER A 83 5.36 8.17 -17.58
CA SER A 83 5.41 8.22 -19.04
C SER A 83 5.47 9.66 -19.57
N GLU A 84 4.74 10.58 -18.95
CA GLU A 84 4.80 12.00 -19.29
C GLU A 84 6.17 12.61 -18.95
N LEU A 85 6.67 12.34 -17.74
CA LEU A 85 7.98 12.83 -17.30
C LEU A 85 9.10 12.41 -18.25
N ARG A 86 9.04 11.19 -18.79
CA ARG A 86 10.01 10.70 -19.78
C ARG A 86 9.87 11.40 -21.14
N SER A 87 8.65 11.69 -21.58
CA SER A 87 8.44 12.48 -22.81
C SER A 87 9.00 13.89 -22.66
N LEU A 88 8.72 14.52 -21.51
CA LEU A 88 9.12 15.88 -21.21
C LEU A 88 10.63 16.08 -21.01
N GLN A 89 11.39 15.01 -20.75
CA GLN A 89 12.85 15.09 -20.75
C GLN A 89 13.41 15.52 -22.11
N TRP A 90 12.69 15.24 -23.20
CA TRP A 90 13.11 15.54 -24.57
C TRP A 90 12.35 16.72 -25.19
N GLU A 91 11.31 17.24 -24.53
CA GLU A 91 10.49 18.36 -25.00
C GLU A 91 10.90 19.72 -24.40
N ALA A 92 10.26 20.80 -24.88
CA ALA A 92 10.57 22.17 -24.48
C ALA A 92 10.38 22.44 -22.97
N ARG A 93 11.34 23.15 -22.37
CA ARG A 93 11.40 23.57 -20.96
C ARG A 93 10.07 24.11 -20.39
N LYS A 94 9.27 24.80 -21.21
CA LYS A 94 7.97 25.37 -20.84
C LYS A 94 6.97 24.32 -20.33
N PHE A 95 6.87 23.16 -20.98
CA PHE A 95 5.93 22.11 -20.54
C PHE A 95 6.35 21.49 -19.21
N SER A 96 7.66 21.25 -19.04
CA SER A 96 8.22 20.79 -17.76
C SER A 96 7.95 21.78 -16.62
N GLU A 97 8.04 23.09 -16.89
CA GLU A 97 7.71 24.13 -15.91
C GLU A 97 6.21 24.17 -15.57
N THR A 98 5.32 23.99 -16.54
CA THR A 98 3.87 23.91 -16.30
C THR A 98 3.49 22.69 -15.47
N LEU A 99 4.05 21.51 -15.78
CA LEU A 99 3.79 20.30 -15.01
C LEU A 99 4.32 20.44 -13.58
N ALA A 100 5.53 21.00 -13.43
CA ALA A 100 6.11 21.28 -12.11
C ALA A 100 5.24 22.25 -11.32
N TYR A 101 4.73 23.29 -11.99
CA TYR A 101 3.81 24.22 -11.36
C TYR A 101 2.57 23.49 -10.85
N PHE A 102 1.86 22.76 -11.72
CA PHE A 102 0.65 22.05 -11.35
C PHE A 102 0.84 21.03 -10.22
N MET A 103 1.92 20.25 -10.26
CA MET A 103 2.19 19.19 -9.27
C MET A 103 2.78 19.72 -7.94
N GLY A 104 3.38 20.91 -7.96
CA GLY A 104 4.16 21.42 -6.84
C GLY A 104 3.61 22.68 -6.17
N SER A 105 2.80 23.48 -6.87
CA SER A 105 2.38 24.81 -6.41
C SER A 105 1.48 24.74 -5.18
N ASN A 106 0.53 23.80 -5.10
CA ASN A 106 -0.43 23.66 -3.98
C ASN A 106 -0.65 22.26 -3.38
N MET A 107 0.13 21.26 -3.81
CA MET A 107 0.16 19.92 -3.21
C MET A 107 0.29 19.95 -1.68
N SER A 108 -0.76 19.50 -0.98
CA SER A 108 -0.84 19.38 0.47
C SER A 108 -0.81 17.93 0.93
N ALA A 109 -1.27 16.98 0.11
CA ALA A 109 -1.29 15.57 0.45
C ALA A 109 -1.01 14.65 -0.74
N VAL A 110 -0.34 13.53 -0.47
CA VAL A 110 -0.28 12.39 -1.37
C VAL A 110 -0.87 11.17 -0.68
N ILE A 111 -1.84 10.53 -1.33
CA ILE A 111 -2.49 9.30 -0.86
C ILE A 111 -2.01 8.16 -1.74
N MET A 112 -1.58 7.06 -1.13
CA MET A 112 -1.14 5.85 -1.81
C MET A 112 -2.04 4.69 -1.39
N ASP A 113 -2.97 4.30 -2.25
CA ASP A 113 -3.82 3.14 -1.99
C ASP A 113 -3.15 1.86 -2.50
N GLU A 114 -3.41 0.73 -1.85
CA GLU A 114 -2.71 -0.54 -2.08
C GLU A 114 -1.18 -0.36 -2.13
N VAL A 115 -0.62 0.26 -1.08
CA VAL A 115 0.80 0.67 -1.04
C VAL A 115 1.78 -0.49 -1.24
N ASP A 116 1.39 -1.72 -0.92
CA ASP A 116 2.16 -2.93 -1.19
C ASP A 116 2.28 -3.25 -2.69
N ALA A 117 1.24 -2.96 -3.48
CA ALA A 117 1.28 -3.05 -4.93
C ALA A 117 2.03 -1.86 -5.56
N LEU A 118 1.89 -0.66 -5.01
CA LEU A 118 2.56 0.55 -5.50
C LEU A 118 4.06 0.59 -5.21
N CYS A 119 4.50 -0.05 -4.13
CA CYS A 119 5.88 -0.11 -3.69
C CYS A 119 6.34 -1.57 -3.58
N PRO A 120 6.44 -2.30 -4.71
CA PRO A 120 6.94 -3.66 -4.70
C PRO A 120 8.38 -3.63 -4.15
N GLY A 121 8.66 -4.53 -3.23
CA GLY A 121 9.95 -4.56 -2.53
C GLY A 121 11.16 -4.61 -3.43
N GLU A 122 12.32 -4.26 -2.88
CA GLU A 122 13.59 -4.41 -3.58
C GLU A 122 13.77 -5.87 -4.03
N VAL A 123 13.81 -6.07 -5.35
CA VAL A 123 14.15 -7.35 -5.95
C VAL A 123 15.65 -7.55 -5.78
N LYS A 124 16.05 -8.44 -4.87
CA LYS A 124 17.46 -8.82 -4.67
C LYS A 124 18.05 -9.31 -5.99
N GLY A 125 19.15 -8.70 -6.44
CA GLY A 125 19.92 -9.16 -7.62
C GLY A 125 20.07 -8.16 -8.76
N ARG A 126 19.29 -7.06 -8.81
CA ARG A 126 19.54 -5.98 -9.80
C ARG A 126 20.46 -4.92 -9.20
N ARG A 127 21.69 -4.81 -9.75
CA ARG A 127 22.75 -3.86 -9.34
C ARG A 127 22.42 -2.36 -9.49
N LYS A 128 21.22 -2.00 -9.96
CA LYS A 128 20.74 -0.61 -9.96
C LYS A 128 19.45 -0.59 -9.16
N GLN A 129 19.38 0.26 -8.13
CA GLN A 129 18.12 0.62 -7.48
C GLN A 129 17.18 1.20 -8.54
N GLN A 130 16.39 0.35 -9.18
CA GLN A 130 15.29 0.79 -10.03
C GLN A 130 14.15 1.13 -9.10
N PHE A 131 13.99 2.43 -8.82
CA PHE A 131 12.85 2.95 -8.10
C PHE A 131 11.56 2.56 -8.81
N GLY A 132 10.54 2.14 -8.07
CA GLY A 132 9.20 1.88 -8.62
C GLY A 132 8.59 3.14 -9.25
N ALA A 133 7.56 2.97 -10.08
CA ALA A 133 6.92 4.11 -10.74
C ALA A 133 6.39 5.15 -9.73
N SER A 134 5.77 4.69 -8.64
CA SER A 134 5.29 5.52 -7.53
C SER A 134 6.40 6.35 -6.90
N GLU A 135 7.56 5.72 -6.66
CA GLU A 135 8.72 6.41 -6.10
C GLU A 135 9.29 7.46 -7.07
N GLN A 136 9.30 7.20 -8.37
CA GLN A 136 9.73 8.18 -9.38
C GLN A 136 8.82 9.40 -9.44
N VAL A 137 7.49 9.20 -9.37
CA VAL A 137 6.51 10.30 -9.31
C VAL A 137 6.73 11.13 -8.04
N LEU A 138 6.82 10.47 -6.89
CA LEU A 138 7.02 11.14 -5.61
C LEU A 138 8.34 11.90 -5.53
N ASP A 139 9.42 11.35 -6.09
CA ASP A 139 10.71 12.02 -6.17
C ASP A 139 10.60 13.32 -6.97
N TYR A 140 9.93 13.27 -8.14
CA TYR A 140 9.67 14.45 -8.95
C TYR A 140 8.83 15.49 -8.20
N VAL A 141 7.71 15.09 -7.59
CA VAL A 141 6.83 16.01 -6.84
C VAL A 141 7.59 16.66 -5.69
N PHE A 142 8.33 15.88 -4.90
CA PHE A 142 9.07 16.38 -3.75
C PHE A 142 10.25 17.25 -4.16
N ASP A 143 10.95 16.93 -5.25
CA ASP A 143 11.97 17.79 -5.82
C ASP A 143 11.42 19.15 -6.22
N VAL A 144 10.26 19.18 -6.87
CA VAL A 144 9.61 20.43 -7.26
C VAL A 144 9.15 21.23 -6.04
N VAL A 145 8.45 20.61 -5.08
CA VAL A 145 7.99 21.27 -3.84
C VAL A 145 9.16 21.84 -3.06
N ARG A 146 10.24 21.06 -2.92
CA ARG A 146 11.45 21.45 -2.19
C ARG A 146 12.22 22.57 -2.88
N SER A 147 12.44 22.45 -4.19
CA SER A 147 13.30 23.38 -4.94
C SER A 147 12.60 24.70 -5.29
N ARG A 148 11.28 24.69 -5.50
CA ARG A 148 10.53 25.86 -6.01
C ARG A 148 9.54 26.46 -5.01
N TYR A 149 9.01 25.67 -4.08
CA TYR A 149 7.86 26.08 -3.25
C TYR A 149 8.15 26.04 -1.74
N ARG A 150 9.36 26.50 -1.36
CA ARG A 150 9.81 26.68 0.03
C ARG A 150 9.72 25.42 0.91
N ASN A 151 9.70 24.24 0.29
CA ASN A 151 9.62 22.95 0.97
C ASN A 151 8.48 22.86 2.01
N ARG A 152 7.28 23.30 1.62
CA ARG A 152 6.12 23.23 2.52
C ARG A 152 5.78 21.79 2.97
N PRO A 153 5.09 21.63 4.10
CA PRO A 153 4.58 20.32 4.53
C PRO A 153 3.69 19.68 3.46
N VAL A 154 3.84 18.36 3.28
CA VAL A 154 2.98 17.53 2.42
C VAL A 154 2.73 16.27 3.21
N GLN A 155 1.46 16.00 3.54
CA GLN A 155 1.06 14.81 4.26
C GLN A 155 1.14 13.61 3.32
N MET A 156 1.67 12.49 3.79
CA MET A 156 1.66 11.24 3.03
C MET A 156 0.80 10.24 3.79
N VAL A 157 -0.26 9.78 3.15
CA VAL A 157 -1.17 8.77 3.67
C VAL A 157 -1.03 7.55 2.79
N SER A 158 -0.85 6.37 3.39
CA SER A 158 -0.75 5.11 2.68
C SER A 158 -1.79 4.15 3.25
N ALA A 159 -2.51 3.46 2.39
CA ALA A 159 -3.51 2.47 2.75
C ALA A 159 -3.15 1.11 2.14
N SER A 160 -3.32 0.05 2.92
CA SER A 160 -3.32 -1.33 2.41
C SER A 160 -3.82 -2.27 3.50
N ALA A 161 -4.67 -3.24 3.13
CA ALA A 161 -5.12 -4.28 4.05
C ALA A 161 -4.00 -5.29 4.37
N THR A 162 -3.20 -5.65 3.35
CA THR A 162 -2.24 -6.77 3.38
C THR A 162 -0.78 -6.34 3.51
N ALA A 163 -0.51 -5.04 3.63
CA ALA A 163 0.85 -4.53 3.66
C ALA A 163 1.71 -5.14 4.77
N ASN A 164 2.93 -5.55 4.39
CA ASN A 164 4.01 -5.75 5.35
C ASN A 164 4.44 -4.37 5.90
N GLY A 165 3.92 -4.00 7.07
CA GLY A 165 4.10 -2.66 7.65
C GLY A 165 5.56 -2.23 7.80
N LYS A 166 6.49 -3.14 8.14
CA LYS A 166 7.93 -2.81 8.24
C LYS A 166 8.53 -2.45 6.88
N LYS A 167 8.20 -3.22 5.85
CA LYS A 167 8.68 -3.01 4.49
C LYS A 167 8.16 -1.69 3.93
N VAL A 168 6.85 -1.46 4.08
CA VAL A 168 6.20 -0.21 3.65
C VAL A 168 6.77 0.98 4.41
N SER A 169 6.88 0.90 5.74
CA SER A 169 7.46 1.99 6.55
C SER A 169 8.85 2.40 6.08
N ARG A 170 9.74 1.44 5.79
CA ARG A 170 11.08 1.73 5.26
C ARG A 170 11.04 2.44 3.91
N VAL A 171 10.13 2.03 3.03
CA VAL A 171 9.95 2.68 1.72
C VAL A 171 9.44 4.11 1.91
N LEU A 172 8.41 4.32 2.73
CA LEU A 172 7.86 5.65 3.00
C LEU A 172 8.89 6.58 3.67
N GLU A 173 9.68 6.07 4.61
CA GLU A 173 10.80 6.80 5.22
C GLU A 173 11.86 7.19 4.20
N ARG A 174 12.22 6.27 3.30
CA ARG A 174 13.17 6.52 2.21
C ARG A 174 12.68 7.63 1.28
N ILE A 175 11.40 7.59 0.88
CA ILE A 175 10.80 8.63 0.03
C ILE A 175 10.79 9.97 0.76
N LEU A 176 10.37 10.01 2.03
CA LEU A 176 10.36 11.25 2.82
C LEU A 176 11.75 11.84 3.06
N ALA A 177 12.79 11.00 3.21
CA ALA A 177 14.17 11.46 3.35
C ALA A 177 14.63 12.29 2.14
N LYS A 178 14.10 12.01 0.94
CA LYS A 178 14.40 12.81 -0.27
C LYS A 178 13.77 14.21 -0.22
N LYS A 179 12.62 14.36 0.42
CA LYS A 179 11.96 15.66 0.61
C LYS A 179 12.66 16.54 1.65
N TYR A 180 12.98 15.96 2.81
CA TYR A 180 13.50 16.68 3.96
C TYR A 180 15.01 16.47 4.15
N VAL A 181 15.81 16.90 3.17
CA VAL A 181 17.27 16.69 3.17
C VAL A 181 18.00 17.60 4.15
N LYS A 182 17.56 18.84 4.30
CA LYS A 182 18.22 19.82 5.18
C LYS A 182 17.70 19.68 6.61
N ARG A 183 18.59 19.78 7.59
CA ARG A 183 18.24 19.72 9.03
C ARG A 183 17.13 20.69 9.43
N ARG A 184 17.12 21.90 8.85
CA ARG A 184 16.08 22.91 9.11
C ARG A 184 14.70 22.50 8.61
N ASP A 185 14.65 21.67 7.56
CA ASP A 185 13.40 21.24 6.94
C ASP A 185 12.72 20.13 7.78
N MET A 186 13.49 19.46 8.66
CA MET A 186 12.99 18.41 9.56
C MET A 186 11.92 18.91 10.53
N ALA A 187 11.90 20.21 10.84
CA ALA A 187 10.84 20.82 11.68
C ALA A 187 9.46 20.78 11.00
N TYR A 188 9.42 20.74 9.66
CA TYR A 188 8.20 20.67 8.86
C TYR A 188 7.87 19.24 8.41
N LYS A 189 8.62 18.25 8.91
CA LYS A 189 8.45 16.84 8.53
C LYS A 189 7.15 16.31 9.14
N LEU A 190 6.18 16.08 8.27
CA LEU A 190 5.00 15.28 8.62
C LEU A 190 5.36 13.80 8.51
N LYS A 191 4.92 13.02 9.51
CA LYS A 191 5.14 11.58 9.52
C LYS A 191 4.16 10.92 8.55
N PRO A 192 4.59 9.90 7.81
CA PRO A 192 3.67 9.17 6.94
C PRO A 192 2.70 8.37 7.81
N GLU A 193 1.44 8.35 7.40
CA GLU A 193 0.39 7.57 8.06
C GLU A 193 0.14 6.30 7.25
N LEU A 194 0.20 5.15 7.91
CA LEU A 194 -0.18 3.86 7.32
C LEU A 194 -1.50 3.41 7.93
N VAL A 195 -2.53 3.37 7.10
CA VAL A 195 -3.87 2.87 7.46
C VAL A 195 -3.96 1.41 7.02
N GLN A 196 -4.20 0.50 7.97
CA GLN A 196 -4.31 -0.93 7.73
C GLN A 196 -5.53 -1.49 8.47
N GLN A 197 -6.35 -2.26 7.76
CA GLN A 197 -7.55 -2.88 8.34
C GLN A 197 -7.17 -3.93 9.39
N GLY A 198 -7.85 -3.94 10.55
CA GLY A 198 -7.63 -4.91 11.62
C GLY A 198 -6.36 -4.70 12.46
N SER A 199 -5.55 -3.69 12.15
CA SER A 199 -4.43 -3.25 12.97
C SER A 199 -4.83 -1.95 13.65
N PRO A 200 -4.68 -1.79 14.99
CA PRO A 200 -4.82 -0.48 15.60
C PRO A 200 -3.85 0.46 14.88
N THR A 201 -4.37 1.53 14.29
CA THR A 201 -3.65 2.47 13.41
C THR A 201 -2.26 2.76 13.97
N GLY A 202 -1.28 2.04 13.45
CA GLY A 202 0.07 2.05 13.99
C GLY A 202 0.76 3.29 13.45
N MET A 203 0.83 4.35 14.25
CA MET A 203 1.76 5.44 13.97
C MET A 203 3.15 4.84 13.81
N VAL A 204 3.78 5.05 12.65
CA VAL A 204 5.15 4.59 12.40
C VAL A 204 6.06 5.25 13.47
N PRO A 205 6.69 4.49 14.38
CA PRO A 205 7.57 5.08 15.37
C PRO A 205 8.77 5.66 14.64
N ALA A 206 9.07 6.92 14.89
CA ALA A 206 10.16 7.61 14.24
C ALA A 206 11.51 7.09 14.76
N ALA A 207 12.42 6.72 13.87
CA ALA A 207 13.84 6.75 14.21
C ALA A 207 14.28 8.22 14.31
N GLY A 208 14.26 8.76 15.53
CA GLY A 208 14.77 10.11 15.81
C GLY A 208 16.30 10.18 15.70
N PRO A 209 16.87 11.33 15.29
CA PRO A 209 18.32 11.51 15.29
C PRO A 209 18.80 11.71 16.73
N GLY A 210 19.28 10.63 17.35
CA GLY A 210 19.86 10.65 18.70
C GLY A 210 19.33 9.59 19.67
N GLU A 211 18.37 8.75 19.30
CA GLU A 211 17.96 7.64 20.16
C GLU A 211 18.95 6.49 20.07
N VAL A 212 19.90 6.51 21.01
CA VAL A 212 20.66 5.34 21.45
C VAL A 212 19.70 4.17 21.60
N ARG A 213 20.04 3.05 20.93
CA ARG A 213 19.47 1.71 21.07
C ARG A 213 18.93 1.45 22.49
N ARG A 214 17.70 1.87 22.77
CA ARG A 214 16.92 1.24 23.83
C ARG A 214 16.40 -0.02 23.19
N ARG A 215 16.97 -1.15 23.62
CA ARG A 215 16.32 -2.47 23.50
C ARG A 215 14.86 -2.22 23.85
N SER A 216 13.99 -2.24 22.84
CA SER A 216 12.56 -2.25 23.06
C SER A 216 12.31 -3.46 23.94
N THR A 217 11.98 -3.19 25.20
CA THR A 217 11.37 -4.17 26.09
C THR A 217 10.27 -4.87 25.29
N ARG A 218 10.34 -6.20 25.28
CA ARG A 218 9.28 -7.14 24.91
C ARG A 218 7.92 -6.59 25.37
N ASN A 219 7.26 -5.84 24.50
CA ASN A 219 5.82 -5.68 24.52
C ASN A 219 5.39 -6.24 23.18
N GLN A 220 4.97 -7.50 23.26
CA GLN A 220 4.34 -8.24 22.19
C GLN A 220 3.37 -7.29 21.47
N LYS A 221 3.62 -7.03 20.19
CA LYS A 221 2.60 -6.48 19.31
C LYS A 221 1.56 -7.60 19.20
N HIS A 222 0.61 -7.62 20.12
CA HIS A 222 -0.60 -8.41 19.96
C HIS A 222 -1.24 -7.94 18.67
N VAL A 223 -1.08 -8.72 17.61
CA VAL A 223 -2.08 -8.75 16.55
C VAL A 223 -3.35 -9.13 17.31
N MET A 224 -4.31 -8.21 17.41
CA MET A 224 -5.60 -8.57 18.00
C MET A 224 -6.22 -9.58 17.04
N VAL A 225 -6.07 -10.85 17.39
CA VAL A 225 -6.85 -11.91 16.78
C VAL A 225 -8.28 -11.67 17.25
N PRO A 226 -9.25 -11.48 16.35
CA PRO A 226 -10.65 -11.33 16.72
C PRO A 226 -11.08 -12.47 17.64
N GLU A 227 -11.88 -12.19 18.67
CA GLU A 227 -12.31 -13.19 19.68
C GLU A 227 -13.06 -14.37 19.07
N GLU A 228 -13.57 -14.20 17.84
CA GLU A 228 -14.26 -15.21 17.05
C GLU A 228 -13.32 -16.31 16.52
N ILE A 229 -12.01 -16.05 16.43
CA ILE A 229 -11.03 -17.04 15.97
C ILE A 229 -10.60 -17.92 17.14
N LYS A 230 -11.12 -19.16 17.16
CA LYS A 230 -10.74 -20.18 18.16
C LYS A 230 -9.50 -20.94 17.70
N HIS A 231 -8.48 -20.98 18.55
CA HIS A 231 -7.27 -21.78 18.33
C HIS A 231 -7.40 -23.13 19.05
N CYS A 232 -7.24 -24.22 18.31
CA CYS A 232 -7.27 -25.59 18.83
C CYS A 232 -6.01 -26.34 18.37
N VAL A 233 -5.51 -27.24 19.22
CA VAL A 233 -4.39 -28.13 18.90
C VAL A 233 -4.86 -29.57 19.02
N ALA A 234 -4.60 -30.38 17.99
CA ALA A 234 -4.82 -31.82 18.03
C ALA A 234 -3.47 -32.52 18.23
N LEU A 235 -3.40 -33.40 19.21
CA LEU A 235 -2.20 -34.17 19.53
C LEU A 235 -2.37 -35.59 19.01
N LEU A 236 -1.28 -36.16 18.50
CA LEU A 236 -1.18 -37.59 18.22
C LEU A 236 -0.68 -38.27 19.50
N ASP A 237 -1.35 -39.33 19.92
CA ASP A 237 -0.88 -40.19 21.00
C ASP A 237 0.43 -40.86 20.52
N ARG A 238 1.53 -40.65 21.24
CA ARG A 238 2.86 -41.11 20.81
C ARG A 238 3.02 -42.61 21.05
N ASP A 239 3.38 -43.34 19.99
CA ASP A 239 4.65 -44.09 19.94
C ASP A 239 5.11 -44.52 18.53
N ASP A 240 4.76 -43.79 17.47
CA ASP A 240 5.19 -44.17 16.12
C ASP A 240 6.55 -43.55 15.77
N GLN A 241 7.62 -44.19 16.24
CA GLN A 241 8.98 -43.97 15.70
C GLN A 241 9.10 -44.34 14.20
N ASP A 242 8.06 -44.95 13.62
CA ASP A 242 7.99 -45.40 12.23
C ASP A 242 7.22 -44.45 11.28
N ASP A 243 6.68 -43.31 11.73
CA ASP A 243 5.98 -42.37 10.85
C ASP A 243 6.97 -41.46 10.06
N LEU A 244 7.92 -42.08 9.35
CA LEU A 244 8.91 -41.44 8.48
C LEU A 244 8.31 -40.59 7.36
N LEU A 245 7.00 -40.75 7.09
CA LEU A 245 6.28 -40.07 6.01
C LEU A 245 5.16 -39.13 6.49
N GLY A 246 4.90 -39.06 7.80
CA GLY A 246 3.87 -38.20 8.39
C GLY A 246 2.43 -38.61 8.08
N GLN A 247 2.19 -39.89 7.78
CA GLN A 247 0.88 -40.40 7.37
C GLN A 247 -0.19 -40.22 8.45
N ALA A 248 0.14 -40.49 9.72
CA ALA A 248 -0.80 -40.33 10.82
C ALA A 248 -1.24 -38.87 10.99
N ARG A 249 -0.36 -37.92 10.68
CA ARG A 249 -0.68 -36.48 10.71
C ARG A 249 -1.66 -36.09 9.60
N TYR A 250 -1.53 -36.67 8.41
CA TYR A 250 -2.49 -36.40 7.32
C TYR A 250 -3.86 -36.99 7.63
N GLU A 251 -3.89 -38.18 8.23
CA GLU A 251 -5.14 -38.82 8.61
C GLU A 251 -5.86 -38.04 9.71
N LEU A 252 -5.13 -37.58 10.73
CA LEU A 252 -5.69 -36.70 11.75
C LEU A 252 -6.21 -35.39 11.15
N ALA A 253 -5.42 -34.75 10.27
CA ALA A 253 -5.86 -33.54 9.59
C ALA A 253 -7.13 -33.78 8.75
N ALA A 254 -7.20 -34.89 8.02
CA ALA A 254 -8.37 -35.24 7.22
C ALA A 254 -9.61 -35.52 8.08
N GLN A 255 -9.44 -36.18 9.22
CA GLN A 255 -10.51 -36.40 10.20
C GLN A 255 -11.00 -35.10 10.86
N VAL A 256 -10.12 -34.13 11.09
CA VAL A 256 -10.52 -32.81 11.58
C VAL A 256 -11.31 -32.08 10.51
N VAL A 257 -10.80 -32.03 9.28
CA VAL A 257 -11.46 -31.36 8.15
C VAL A 257 -12.84 -31.95 7.87
N SER A 258 -13.01 -33.27 7.94
CA SER A 258 -14.30 -33.92 7.68
C SER A 258 -15.38 -33.61 8.73
N LYS A 259 -15.00 -33.09 9.92
CA LYS A 259 -15.91 -32.69 10.99
C LYS A 259 -16.21 -31.18 11.00
N LEU A 260 -15.55 -30.41 10.14
CA LEU A 260 -15.76 -28.96 10.04
C LEU A 260 -16.74 -28.64 8.92
N GLU A 261 -17.54 -27.61 9.12
CA GLU A 261 -18.49 -27.12 8.11
C GLU A 261 -17.98 -25.84 7.43
N GLY A 262 -18.28 -25.68 6.14
CA GLY A 262 -17.95 -24.47 5.37
C GLY A 262 -16.66 -24.57 4.55
N THR A 263 -16.10 -23.41 4.20
CA THR A 263 -14.86 -23.33 3.40
C THR A 263 -13.65 -23.52 4.31
N ILE A 264 -12.91 -24.60 4.09
CA ILE A 264 -11.76 -24.97 4.92
C ILE A 264 -10.48 -24.77 4.11
N ILE A 265 -9.55 -24.00 4.67
CA ILE A 265 -8.20 -23.81 4.11
C ILE A 265 -7.22 -24.65 4.91
N VAL A 266 -6.56 -25.60 4.25
CA VAL A 266 -5.56 -26.46 4.87
C VAL A 266 -4.17 -26.02 4.43
N PHE A 267 -3.35 -25.56 5.38
CA PHE A 267 -1.96 -25.25 5.12
C PHE A 267 -1.11 -26.51 5.27
N VAL A 268 -0.47 -26.90 4.18
CA VAL A 268 0.37 -28.10 4.10
C VAL A 268 1.83 -27.67 4.05
N PRO A 269 2.73 -28.22 4.90
CA PRO A 269 4.15 -27.90 4.87
C PRO A 269 4.79 -28.17 3.50
N GLU A 270 5.77 -27.38 3.09
CA GLU A 270 6.37 -27.43 1.73
C GLU A 270 6.99 -28.78 1.37
N HIS A 271 7.49 -29.53 2.37
CA HIS A 271 8.08 -30.85 2.17
C HIS A 271 7.06 -31.96 1.89
N VAL A 272 5.76 -31.65 2.02
CA VAL A 272 4.67 -32.60 1.80
C VAL A 272 4.08 -32.41 0.40
N LYS A 273 3.89 -33.50 -0.32
CA LYS A 273 3.22 -33.46 -1.63
C LYS A 273 1.74 -33.15 -1.45
N LEU A 274 1.29 -32.03 -2.01
CA LEU A 274 -0.13 -31.62 -2.00
C LEU A 274 -1.07 -32.71 -2.53
N ASP A 275 -0.63 -33.46 -3.55
CA ASP A 275 -1.44 -34.55 -4.13
C ASP A 275 -1.75 -35.66 -3.12
N ALA A 276 -0.80 -36.00 -2.23
CA ALA A 276 -1.03 -36.99 -1.18
C ALA A 276 -2.08 -36.50 -0.18
N MET A 277 -2.07 -35.21 0.15
CA MET A 277 -3.06 -34.61 1.05
C MET A 277 -4.45 -34.57 0.42
N VAL A 278 -4.54 -34.25 -0.88
CA VAL A 278 -5.82 -34.26 -1.61
C VAL A 278 -6.44 -35.66 -1.58
N VAL A 279 -5.65 -36.70 -1.86
CA VAL A 279 -6.11 -38.09 -1.82
C VAL A 279 -6.64 -38.45 -0.43
N LYS A 280 -5.90 -38.13 0.64
CA LYS A 280 -6.32 -38.41 2.03
C LYS A 280 -7.61 -37.68 2.43
N LEU A 281 -7.80 -36.44 1.98
CA LEU A 281 -9.03 -35.69 2.21
C LEU A 281 -10.22 -36.32 1.47
N MET A 282 -10.01 -36.78 0.23
CA MET A 282 -11.04 -37.48 -0.54
C MET A 282 -11.38 -38.85 0.09
N GLU A 283 -10.39 -39.60 0.56
CA GLU A 283 -10.57 -40.86 1.31
C GLU A 283 -11.38 -40.64 2.59
N ALA A 284 -11.20 -39.50 3.26
CA ALA A 284 -11.97 -39.11 4.44
C ALA A 284 -13.38 -38.56 4.11
N GLY A 285 -13.79 -38.60 2.84
CA GLY A 285 -15.13 -38.18 2.40
C GLY A 285 -15.30 -36.69 2.14
N VAL A 286 -14.22 -35.90 2.10
CA VAL A 286 -14.27 -34.47 1.79
C VAL A 286 -14.45 -34.29 0.28
N GLN A 287 -15.59 -33.73 -0.12
CA GLN A 287 -15.93 -33.46 -1.52
C GLN A 287 -15.36 -32.12 -1.98
N ASN A 288 -15.03 -31.99 -3.27
CA ASN A 288 -14.56 -30.73 -3.91
C ASN A 288 -13.23 -30.16 -3.38
N VAL A 289 -12.22 -31.02 -3.17
CA VAL A 289 -10.88 -30.58 -2.76
C VAL A 289 -10.14 -29.95 -3.96
N SER A 290 -9.67 -28.72 -3.79
CA SER A 290 -8.85 -28.00 -4.79
C SER A 290 -7.48 -27.64 -4.22
N LYS A 291 -6.42 -27.92 -4.97
CA LYS A 291 -5.04 -27.59 -4.58
C LYS A 291 -4.60 -26.26 -5.17
N TYR A 292 -4.02 -25.39 -4.34
CA TYR A 292 -3.45 -24.12 -4.77
C TYR A 292 -2.01 -24.03 -4.26
N ARG A 293 -1.07 -23.74 -5.17
CA ARG A 293 0.30 -23.41 -4.78
C ARG A 293 0.35 -21.92 -4.50
N SER A 294 0.37 -21.54 -3.22
CA SER A 294 0.59 -20.13 -2.85
C SER A 294 2.03 -19.74 -3.19
N ALA A 295 2.19 -18.70 -4.01
CA ALA A 295 3.48 -18.00 -4.18
C ALA A 295 3.73 -16.98 -3.06
N VAL A 296 2.76 -16.82 -2.15
CA VAL A 296 2.81 -15.93 -1.01
C VAL A 296 3.25 -16.77 0.18
N GLY A 297 4.56 -16.80 0.44
CA GLY A 297 5.08 -17.31 1.70
C GLY A 297 4.58 -16.42 2.84
N LEU A 298 4.30 -17.03 3.99
CA LEU A 298 4.23 -16.28 5.24
C LEU A 298 5.57 -15.52 5.36
N GLY A 299 5.51 -14.24 5.73
CA GLY A 299 6.75 -13.50 5.97
C GLY A 299 7.59 -14.27 7.00
N GLN A 300 8.91 -14.26 6.83
CA GLN A 300 9.85 -14.94 7.72
C GLN A 300 9.57 -14.66 9.22
N GLU A 301 9.02 -13.49 9.55
CA GLU A 301 8.59 -13.12 10.90
C GLU A 301 7.34 -13.87 11.40
N THR A 302 6.38 -14.18 10.52
CA THR A 302 5.18 -14.96 10.88
C THR A 302 5.53 -16.43 11.07
N GLU A 303 6.49 -16.96 10.30
CA GLU A 303 7.06 -18.30 10.50
C GLU A 303 7.84 -18.38 11.82
N GLU A 304 8.67 -17.39 12.12
CA GLU A 304 9.38 -17.29 13.40
C GLU A 304 8.40 -17.16 14.60
N LEU A 305 7.37 -16.32 14.48
CA LEU A 305 6.34 -16.15 15.52
C LEU A 305 5.49 -17.42 15.73
N ALA A 306 5.14 -18.14 14.66
CA ALA A 306 4.45 -19.43 14.78
C ALA A 306 5.35 -20.48 15.46
N ALA A 307 6.65 -20.49 15.17
CA ALA A 307 7.62 -21.38 15.82
C ALA A 307 7.77 -21.09 17.32
N TYR A 308 7.73 -19.82 17.74
CA TYR A 308 7.75 -19.42 19.16
C TYR A 308 6.44 -19.68 19.91
N SER A 309 5.33 -19.91 19.21
CA SER A 309 4.02 -20.17 19.83
C SER A 309 3.80 -21.67 20.15
N LEU A 310 4.74 -22.53 19.73
CA LEU A 310 4.75 -23.98 19.94
C LEU A 310 5.79 -24.44 20.99
N THR A 311 6.35 -23.49 21.75
CA THR A 311 7.20 -23.72 22.93
C THR A 311 6.61 -23.02 24.13
#